data_AF-A0A370WWA6-F1
#
_entry.id   AF-A0A370WWA6-F1
#
_cell.length_a   1.000
_cell.length_b   1.000
_cell.length_c   1.000
_cell.angle_alpha   90.00
_cell.angle_beta   90.00
_cell.angle_gamma   90.00
#
_symmetry.space_group_name_H-M   'P 1'
#
loop_
_entity.id
_entity.type
_entity.pdbx_description
1 polymer ?
#
loop_
_entity_poly.entity_id
_entity_poly.type
_entity_poly.pdbx_seq_one_letter_code
_entity_poly.pdbx_strand_id
1 'polypeptide(L)'
;MVQGIAEAVQRVRAVLQRQPQRGLQDDTPAFSHWQHGLRVVSRHPNGTQVLTDMPGELGGSGDQVTPGWLFRAGVASCLATCIAMNAAAEGIALTRLEVSVHSRTDTRGFFGMLDGNGDPVFAGPSDMQWRVRIDAHGVTSEQLRHLVERSHRSSPISCAVENALRIDLHIDANVA
;
A
#
# COMPACT_ATOMS: atom_id res chain seq x y z
N MET A 1 8.41 22.32 -9.21
CA MET A 1 7.42 21.35 -8.70
C MET A 1 7.79 20.74 -7.34
N VAL A 2 9.07 20.67 -6.94
CA VAL A 2 9.50 20.20 -5.59
C VAL A 2 9.16 21.19 -4.46
N GLN A 3 9.32 22.49 -4.74
CA GLN A 3 9.13 23.56 -3.74
C GLN A 3 7.69 23.61 -3.18
N GLY A 4 6.67 23.37 -4.01
CA GLY A 4 5.27 23.34 -3.56
C GLY A 4 4.96 22.16 -2.62
N ILE A 5 5.60 21.00 -2.81
CA ILE A 5 5.44 19.83 -1.92
C ILE A 5 6.09 20.16 -0.57
N ALA A 6 7.31 20.69 -0.58
CA ALA A 6 8.05 21.04 0.64
C ALA A 6 7.26 22.03 1.52
N GLU A 7 6.76 23.11 0.92
CA GLU A 7 5.93 24.12 1.60
C GLU A 7 4.63 23.52 2.15
N ALA A 8 3.96 22.64 1.39
CA ALA A 8 2.76 21.98 1.83
C ALA A 8 3.00 21.05 3.03
N VAL A 9 4.04 20.23 2.97
CA VAL A 9 4.43 19.33 4.06
C VAL A 9 4.80 20.11 5.32
N GLN A 10 5.61 21.17 5.19
CA GLN A 10 6.00 22.02 6.32
C GLN A 10 4.77 22.69 6.96
N ARG A 11 3.84 23.20 6.15
CA ARG A 11 2.59 23.80 6.63
C ARG A 11 1.76 22.80 7.42
N VAL A 12 1.56 21.59 6.90
CA VAL A 12 0.80 20.53 7.60
C VAL A 12 1.49 20.16 8.91
N ARG A 13 2.82 19.97 8.90
CA ARG A 13 3.60 19.68 10.11
C ARG A 13 3.44 20.76 11.18
N ALA A 14 3.52 22.03 10.80
CA ALA A 14 3.35 23.15 11.72
C ALA A 14 1.91 23.26 12.29
N VAL A 15 0.90 22.84 11.53
CA VAL A 15 -0.48 22.73 12.05
C VAL A 15 -0.58 21.59 13.05
N LEU A 16 -0.08 20.40 12.72
CA LEU A 16 -0.14 19.22 13.60
C LEU A 16 0.69 19.39 14.88
N GLN A 17 1.79 20.13 14.84
CA GLN A 17 2.56 20.48 16.05
C GLN A 17 1.76 21.40 16.98
N ARG A 18 0.97 22.34 16.44
CA ARG A 18 0.14 23.26 17.23
C ARG A 18 -1.18 22.65 17.66
N GLN A 19 -1.71 21.71 16.87
CA GLN A 19 -3.01 21.07 17.07
C GLN A 19 -2.91 19.56 16.84
N PRO A 20 -2.23 18.80 17.73
CA PRO A 20 -2.00 17.36 17.55
C PRO A 20 -3.28 16.55 17.36
N GLN A 21 -4.37 16.96 18.00
CA GLN A 21 -5.69 16.33 17.89
C GLN A 21 -6.24 16.30 16.45
N ARG A 22 -5.80 17.21 15.58
CA ARG A 22 -6.19 17.20 14.16
C ARG A 22 -5.48 16.13 13.34
N GLY A 23 -4.46 15.48 13.89
CA GLY A 23 -3.77 14.37 13.26
C GLY A 23 -4.53 13.05 13.36
N LEU A 24 -5.54 12.97 14.23
CA LEU A 24 -6.41 11.80 14.35
C LEU A 24 -7.71 12.07 13.60
N GLN A 25 -7.91 11.36 12.50
CA GLN A 25 -9.11 11.43 11.68
C GLN A 25 -9.43 10.05 11.16
N ASP A 26 -10.71 9.75 10.98
CA ASP A 26 -11.13 8.53 10.31
C ASP A 26 -10.78 8.63 8.81
N ASP A 27 -10.19 7.56 8.29
CA ASP A 27 -9.93 7.45 6.87
C ASP A 27 -11.23 7.32 6.09
N THR A 28 -11.24 7.84 4.86
CA THR A 28 -12.37 7.64 3.95
C THR A 28 -12.54 6.15 3.65
N PRO A 29 -13.73 5.56 3.85
CA PRO A 29 -13.94 4.14 3.58
C PRO A 29 -13.69 3.77 2.12
N ALA A 30 -13.00 2.67 1.89
CA ALA A 30 -12.88 2.06 0.58
C ALA A 30 -14.06 1.11 0.32
N PHE A 31 -14.92 1.45 -0.63
CA PHE A 31 -16.07 0.61 -0.99
C PHE A 31 -15.74 -0.28 -2.18
N SER A 32 -15.91 -1.60 -2.00
CA SER A 32 -15.75 -2.60 -3.05
C SER A 32 -17.08 -3.31 -3.28
N HIS A 33 -17.52 -3.37 -4.53
CA HIS A 33 -18.76 -4.02 -4.93
C HIS A 33 -18.47 -5.21 -5.85
N TRP A 34 -18.99 -6.38 -5.49
CA TRP A 34 -18.98 -7.55 -6.36
C TRP A 34 -19.85 -7.27 -7.59
N GLN A 35 -19.26 -7.33 -8.79
CA GLN A 35 -20.01 -7.06 -10.00
C GLN A 35 -20.64 -8.34 -10.56
N HIS A 36 -19.80 -9.34 -10.85
CA HIS A 36 -20.18 -10.67 -11.32
C HIS A 36 -18.93 -11.58 -11.27
N GLY A 37 -19.11 -12.91 -11.21
CA GLY A 37 -17.98 -13.85 -11.22
C GLY A 37 -16.96 -13.52 -10.12
N LEU A 38 -15.70 -13.29 -10.48
CA LEU A 38 -14.64 -12.85 -9.56
C LEU A 38 -14.26 -11.36 -9.74
N ARG A 39 -15.05 -10.62 -10.53
CA ARG A 39 -14.83 -9.20 -10.77
C ARG A 39 -15.39 -8.34 -9.64
N VAL A 40 -14.55 -7.46 -9.12
CA VAL A 40 -14.89 -6.49 -8.07
C VAL A 40 -14.51 -5.09 -8.55
N VAL A 41 -15.36 -4.11 -8.25
CA VAL A 41 -15.11 -2.70 -8.52
C VAL A 41 -14.97 -1.96 -7.20
N SER A 42 -13.80 -1.40 -6.93
CA SER A 42 -13.54 -0.51 -5.81
C SER A 42 -13.72 0.94 -6.25
N ARG A 43 -14.50 1.73 -5.49
CA ARG A 43 -14.83 3.13 -5.83
C ARG A 43 -14.39 4.08 -4.72
N HIS A 44 -13.81 5.20 -5.12
CA HIS A 44 -13.54 6.32 -4.23
C HIS A 44 -14.62 7.41 -4.41
N PRO A 45 -15.01 8.16 -3.36
CA PRO A 45 -16.04 9.20 -3.45
C PRO A 45 -15.79 10.31 -4.48
N ASN A 46 -14.54 10.51 -4.90
CA ASN A 46 -14.18 11.45 -5.97
C ASN A 46 -14.45 10.93 -7.40
N GLY A 47 -15.02 9.73 -7.55
CA GLY A 47 -15.37 9.13 -8.84
C GLY A 47 -14.32 8.17 -9.42
N THR A 48 -13.11 8.09 -8.86
CA THR A 48 -12.08 7.12 -9.28
C THR A 48 -12.53 5.69 -8.99
N GLN A 49 -12.21 4.78 -9.92
CA GLN A 49 -12.51 3.35 -9.79
C GLN A 49 -11.27 2.50 -10.06
N VAL A 50 -11.18 1.37 -9.37
CA VAL A 50 -10.18 0.33 -9.59
C VAL A 50 -10.90 -1.00 -9.73
N LEU A 51 -10.58 -1.75 -10.78
CA LEU A 51 -11.15 -3.06 -11.03
C LEU A 51 -10.14 -4.13 -10.65
N THR A 52 -10.63 -5.19 -10.02
CA THR A 52 -9.86 -6.41 -9.77
C THR A 52 -10.62 -7.63 -10.26
N ASP A 53 -9.87 -8.68 -10.56
CA ASP A 53 -10.38 -9.98 -10.96
C ASP A 53 -9.37 -11.07 -10.57
N MET A 54 -9.61 -12.31 -10.99
CA MET A 54 -8.68 -13.42 -10.84
C MET A 54 -8.22 -13.97 -12.21
N PRO A 55 -7.11 -14.72 -12.25
CA PRO A 55 -6.72 -15.48 -13.43
C PRO A 55 -7.76 -16.52 -13.85
N GLY A 56 -7.72 -16.94 -15.11
CA GLY A 56 -8.65 -17.93 -15.67
C GLY A 56 -8.58 -19.30 -14.98
N GLU A 57 -7.41 -19.69 -14.49
CA GLU A 57 -7.19 -20.90 -13.71
C GLU A 57 -7.96 -20.92 -12.39
N LEU A 58 -8.35 -19.73 -11.90
CA LEU A 58 -9.17 -19.54 -10.72
C LEU A 58 -10.62 -19.16 -11.06
N GLY A 59 -11.01 -19.22 -12.34
CA GLY A 59 -12.36 -18.93 -12.82
C GLY A 59 -12.66 -17.45 -13.05
N GLY A 60 -11.66 -16.58 -13.05
CA GLY A 60 -11.80 -15.19 -13.46
C GLY A 60 -11.68 -15.01 -14.97
N SER A 61 -11.81 -13.78 -15.45
CA SER A 61 -11.60 -13.44 -16.86
C SER A 61 -10.12 -13.24 -17.21
N GLY A 62 -9.28 -12.96 -16.19
CA GLY A 62 -7.85 -12.69 -16.37
C GLY A 62 -7.53 -11.34 -17.04
N ASP A 63 -8.52 -10.49 -17.29
CA ASP A 63 -8.35 -9.20 -17.98
C ASP A 63 -8.11 -8.00 -17.02
N GLN A 64 -8.17 -8.22 -15.70
CA GLN A 64 -7.84 -7.24 -14.66
C GLN A 64 -6.68 -7.72 -13.78
N VAL A 65 -6.16 -6.81 -12.97
CA VAL A 65 -5.17 -7.14 -11.93
C VAL A 65 -5.81 -7.91 -10.78
N THR A 66 -5.02 -8.75 -10.10
CA THR A 66 -5.50 -9.46 -8.91
C THR A 66 -5.56 -8.55 -7.68
N PRO A 67 -6.46 -8.81 -6.70
CA PRO A 67 -6.45 -8.10 -5.43
C PRO A 67 -5.09 -8.14 -4.72
N GLY A 68 -4.41 -9.30 -4.78
CA GLY A 68 -3.06 -9.45 -4.21
C GLY A 68 -2.00 -8.61 -4.93
N TRP A 69 -2.10 -8.43 -6.26
CA TRP A 69 -1.23 -7.50 -6.98
C TRP A 69 -1.55 -6.04 -6.62
N LEU A 70 -2.84 -5.68 -6.54
CA LEU A 70 -3.27 -4.33 -6.18
C LEU A 70 -2.80 -3.94 -4.78
N PHE A 71 -2.84 -4.87 -3.82
CA PHE A 71 -2.25 -4.69 -2.50
C PHE A 71 -0.76 -4.33 -2.59
N ARG A 72 0.05 -5.11 -3.32
CA ARG A 72 1.48 -4.82 -3.50
C ARG A 72 1.72 -3.49 -4.22
N ALA A 73 0.88 -3.14 -5.20
CA ALA A 73 0.94 -1.85 -5.87
C ALA A 73 0.65 -0.69 -4.90
N GLY A 74 -0.32 -0.86 -4.00
CA GLY A 74 -0.62 0.10 -2.92
C GLY A 74 0.56 0.27 -1.96
N VAL A 75 1.21 -0.82 -1.53
CA VAL A 75 2.43 -0.79 -0.71
C VAL A 75 3.54 -0.01 -1.42
N ALA A 76 3.83 -0.34 -2.68
CA ALA A 76 4.86 0.32 -3.48
C ALA A 76 4.57 1.82 -3.65
N SER A 77 3.32 2.18 -3.97
CA SER A 77 2.87 3.55 -4.17
C SER A 77 2.96 4.37 -2.89
N CYS A 78 2.57 3.80 -1.75
CA CYS A 78 2.66 4.48 -0.46
C CYS A 78 4.11 4.82 -0.12
N LEU A 79 5.02 3.84 -0.23
CA LEU A 79 6.44 4.08 0.04
C LEU A 79 7.04 5.12 -0.91
N ALA A 80 6.75 5.02 -2.21
CA ALA A 80 7.21 6.01 -3.20
C ALA A 80 6.73 7.43 -2.85
N THR A 81 5.46 7.56 -2.45
CA THR A 81 4.88 8.85 -2.05
C THR A 81 5.59 9.43 -0.82
N CYS A 82 5.83 8.61 0.21
CA CYS A 82 6.55 9.03 1.40
C CYS A 82 8.00 9.47 1.08
N ILE A 83 8.70 8.73 0.22
CA ILE A 83 10.06 9.09 -0.22
C ILE A 83 10.04 10.44 -0.95
N ALA A 84 9.13 10.65 -1.88
CA ALA A 84 9.03 11.90 -2.64
C ALA A 84 8.71 13.10 -1.73
N MET A 85 7.79 12.94 -0.77
CA MET A 85 7.46 13.97 0.21
C MET A 85 8.65 14.33 1.09
N ASN A 86 9.37 13.33 1.59
CA ASN A 86 10.55 13.52 2.43
C ASN A 86 11.72 14.13 1.66
N ALA A 87 11.95 13.70 0.41
CA ALA A 87 12.96 14.29 -0.47
C ALA A 87 12.69 15.78 -0.68
N ALA A 88 11.44 16.14 -1.00
CA ALA A 88 11.05 17.53 -1.17
C ALA A 88 11.25 18.36 0.09
N ALA A 89 10.88 17.82 1.27
CA ALA A 89 11.08 18.50 2.55
C ALA A 89 12.56 18.74 2.89
N GLU A 90 13.47 17.90 2.40
CA GLU A 90 14.93 18.05 2.53
C GLU A 90 15.57 18.86 1.38
N GLY A 91 14.77 19.38 0.44
CA GLY A 91 15.29 20.11 -0.73
C GLY A 91 16.00 19.23 -1.76
N ILE A 92 15.80 17.91 -1.71
CA ILE A 92 16.39 16.96 -2.64
C ILE A 92 15.49 16.83 -3.87
N ALA A 93 16.00 17.24 -5.03
CA ALA A 93 15.33 17.06 -6.31
C ALA A 93 15.63 15.68 -6.89
N LEU A 94 14.68 14.74 -6.71
CA LEU A 94 14.78 13.40 -7.31
C LEU A 94 14.67 13.48 -8.84
N THR A 95 15.53 12.75 -9.53
CA THR A 95 15.47 12.53 -10.98
C THR A 95 14.90 11.16 -11.34
N ARG A 96 14.92 10.22 -10.39
CA ARG A 96 14.28 8.91 -10.50
C ARG A 96 13.75 8.45 -9.15
N LEU A 97 12.58 7.83 -9.16
CA LEU A 97 12.06 7.05 -8.05
C LEU A 97 11.19 5.91 -8.58
N GLU A 98 11.65 4.68 -8.39
CA GLU A 98 10.89 3.47 -8.70
C GLU A 98 10.87 2.58 -7.47
N VAL A 99 9.70 2.05 -7.14
CA VAL A 99 9.51 1.08 -6.05
C VAL A 99 8.82 -0.15 -6.62
N SER A 100 9.42 -1.32 -6.44
CA SER A 100 8.80 -2.61 -6.77
C SER A 100 8.61 -3.44 -5.50
N VAL A 101 7.47 -4.12 -5.41
CA VAL A 101 7.12 -4.98 -4.27
C VAL A 101 6.75 -6.36 -4.81
N HIS A 102 7.47 -7.36 -4.34
CA HIS A 102 7.26 -8.77 -4.64
C HIS A 102 6.81 -9.50 -3.39
N SER A 103 6.05 -10.58 -3.56
CA SER A 103 5.72 -11.47 -2.45
C SER A 103 5.73 -12.92 -2.87
N ARG A 104 6.02 -13.81 -1.92
CA ARG A 104 5.81 -15.25 -2.03
C ARG A 104 4.58 -15.62 -1.21
N THR A 105 3.70 -16.43 -1.81
CA THR A 105 2.44 -16.87 -1.19
C THR A 105 2.25 -18.34 -1.51
N ASP A 106 1.71 -19.09 -0.54
CA ASP A 106 1.26 -20.46 -0.77
C ASP A 106 -0.24 -20.45 -1.05
N THR A 107 -0.62 -20.68 -2.30
CA THR A 107 -2.02 -20.63 -2.74
C THR A 107 -2.89 -21.70 -2.06
N ARG A 108 -2.31 -22.74 -1.46
CA ARG A 108 -3.06 -23.70 -0.64
C ARG A 108 -3.78 -23.02 0.53
N GLY A 109 -3.16 -21.99 1.11
CA GLY A 109 -3.76 -21.20 2.19
C GLY A 109 -4.99 -20.42 1.74
N PHE A 110 -4.98 -19.90 0.50
CA PHE A 110 -6.15 -19.26 -0.11
C PHE A 110 -7.36 -20.22 -0.19
N PHE A 111 -7.11 -21.52 -0.34
CA PHE A 111 -8.15 -22.55 -0.37
C PHE A 111 -8.44 -23.20 1.00
N GLY A 112 -7.85 -22.71 2.09
CA GLY A 112 -8.05 -23.27 3.43
C GLY A 112 -7.49 -24.69 3.61
N MET A 113 -6.49 -25.06 2.82
CA MET A 113 -5.88 -26.39 2.91
C MET A 113 -4.91 -26.50 4.09
N LEU A 114 -4.67 -27.73 4.53
CA LEU A 114 -3.71 -28.06 5.57
C LEU A 114 -2.33 -28.40 4.98
N ASP A 115 -1.29 -28.21 5.77
CA ASP A 115 0.07 -28.63 5.43
C ASP A 115 0.32 -30.11 5.76
N GLY A 116 1.58 -30.57 5.63
CA GLY A 116 1.95 -31.96 5.88
C GLY A 116 1.83 -32.41 7.35
N ASN A 117 1.69 -31.46 8.28
CA ASN A 117 1.51 -31.71 9.71
C ASN A 117 0.04 -31.60 10.13
N GLY A 118 -0.85 -31.20 9.22
CA GLY A 118 -2.26 -30.97 9.50
C GLY A 118 -2.59 -29.56 9.99
N ASP A 119 -1.63 -28.63 9.93
CA ASP A 119 -1.83 -27.24 10.33
C ASP A 119 -2.38 -26.40 9.15
N PRO A 120 -3.23 -25.38 9.38
CA PRO A 120 -3.70 -24.51 8.30
C PRO A 120 -2.55 -23.78 7.59
N VAL A 121 -2.52 -23.85 6.27
CA VAL A 121 -1.56 -23.08 5.48
C VAL A 121 -1.90 -21.59 5.55
N PHE A 122 -0.92 -20.75 5.89
CA PHE A 122 -1.10 -19.30 5.94
C PHE A 122 -1.47 -18.74 4.55
N ALA A 123 -2.62 -18.07 4.46
CA ALA A 123 -3.15 -17.52 3.21
C ALA A 123 -2.47 -16.22 2.76
N GLY A 124 -1.76 -15.53 3.67
CA GLY A 124 -1.09 -14.28 3.38
C GLY A 124 0.28 -14.44 2.71
N PRO A 125 0.91 -13.34 2.29
CA PRO A 125 2.32 -13.32 1.90
C PRO A 125 3.23 -13.88 3.01
N SER A 126 3.99 -14.93 2.71
CA SER A 126 4.97 -15.51 3.65
C SER A 126 6.33 -14.81 3.58
N ASP A 127 6.63 -14.16 2.46
CA ASP A 127 7.80 -13.31 2.27
C ASP A 127 7.42 -12.12 1.39
N MET A 128 7.98 -10.94 1.67
CA MET A 128 7.81 -9.74 0.86
C MET A 128 9.15 -9.05 0.64
N GLN A 129 9.47 -8.74 -0.62
CA GLN A 129 10.73 -8.13 -1.02
C GLN A 129 10.47 -6.83 -1.75
N TRP A 130 11.01 -5.74 -1.22
CA TRP A 130 10.78 -4.40 -1.73
C TRP A 130 12.09 -3.85 -2.27
N ARG A 131 12.05 -3.21 -3.43
CA ARG A 131 13.23 -2.64 -4.08
C ARG A 131 12.94 -1.20 -4.45
N VAL A 132 13.84 -0.32 -4.03
CA VAL A 132 13.80 1.11 -4.39
C VAL A 132 14.97 1.42 -5.32
N ARG A 133 14.69 2.06 -6.45
CA ARG A 133 15.70 2.66 -7.33
C ARG A 133 15.49 4.18 -7.30
N ILE A 134 16.50 4.91 -6.87
CA ILE A 134 16.41 6.34 -6.58
C ILE A 134 17.65 7.05 -7.08
N ASP A 135 17.45 8.17 -7.79
CA ASP A 135 18.52 9.01 -8.32
C ASP A 135 18.20 10.48 -8.02
N ALA A 136 19.24 11.26 -7.70
CA ALA A 136 19.17 12.71 -7.52
C ALA A 136 20.56 13.34 -7.75
N HIS A 137 20.60 14.61 -8.10
CA HIS A 137 21.86 15.36 -8.25
C HIS A 137 22.28 16.03 -6.94
N GLY A 138 23.60 16.18 -6.72
CA GLY A 138 24.14 16.96 -5.61
C GLY A 138 24.01 16.30 -4.22
N VAL A 139 23.64 15.01 -4.17
CA VAL A 139 23.54 14.23 -2.93
C VAL A 139 24.29 12.91 -3.08
N THR A 140 24.79 12.38 -1.97
CA THR A 140 25.50 11.10 -1.94
C THR A 140 24.51 9.93 -1.91
N SER A 141 24.96 8.74 -2.35
CA SER A 141 24.17 7.52 -2.23
C SER A 141 23.74 7.22 -0.80
N GLU A 142 24.54 7.62 0.18
CA GLU A 142 24.25 7.39 1.59
C GLU A 142 23.11 8.27 2.09
N GLN A 143 23.08 9.54 1.67
CA GLN A 143 21.95 10.42 1.96
C GLN A 143 20.65 9.86 1.36
N LEU A 144 20.70 9.31 0.14
CA LEU A 144 19.53 8.69 -0.49
C LEU A 144 19.09 7.42 0.24
N ARG A 145 20.02 6.57 0.71
CA ARG A 145 19.67 5.39 1.54
C ARG A 145 18.98 5.79 2.83
N HIS A 146 19.57 6.73 3.57
CA HIS A 146 19.00 7.22 4.82
C HIS A 146 17.60 7.82 4.62
N LEU A 147 17.40 8.59 3.53
CA LEU A 147 16.10 9.10 3.14
C LEU A 147 15.07 7.98 2.92
N VAL A 148 15.44 6.93 2.19
CA VAL A 148 14.56 5.79 1.91
C VAL A 148 14.20 5.04 3.19
N GLU A 149 15.18 4.72 4.03
CA GLU A 149 14.97 4.00 5.29
C GLU A 149 14.05 4.79 6.24
N ARG A 150 14.28 6.10 6.36
CA ARG A 150 13.42 6.98 7.17
C ARG A 150 11.99 7.02 6.62
N SER A 151 11.84 7.11 5.29
CA SER A 151 10.53 7.15 4.63
C SER A 151 9.78 5.83 4.77
N HIS A 152 10.50 4.70 4.74
CA HIS A 152 9.94 3.38 4.96
C HIS A 152 9.40 3.21 6.37
N ARG A 153 10.17 3.61 7.40
CA ARG A 153 9.72 3.57 8.81
C ARG A 153 8.50 4.44 9.10
N SER A 154 8.25 5.48 8.29
CA SER A 154 7.12 6.40 8.48
C SER A 154 6.02 6.21 7.44
N SER A 155 6.12 5.21 6.57
CA SER A 155 5.12 4.94 5.53
C SER A 155 3.94 4.19 6.14
N PRO A 156 2.71 4.74 6.13
CA PRO A 156 1.57 4.14 6.83
C PRO A 156 1.31 2.70 6.43
N ILE A 157 1.34 2.42 5.12
CA ILE A 157 1.11 1.06 4.62
C ILE A 157 2.29 0.15 4.96
N SER A 158 3.52 0.67 5.06
CA SER A 158 4.63 -0.17 5.50
C SER A 158 4.47 -0.62 6.94
N CYS A 159 4.15 0.34 7.82
CA CYS A 159 3.84 0.03 9.21
C CYS A 159 2.67 -0.96 9.30
N ALA A 160 1.63 -0.81 8.49
CA ALA A 160 0.49 -1.73 8.46
C ALA A 160 0.86 -3.17 8.04
N VAL A 161 1.81 -3.34 7.10
CA VAL A 161 2.26 -4.69 6.68
C VAL A 161 3.16 -5.34 7.73
N GLU A 162 4.00 -4.56 8.40
CA GLU A 162 4.98 -5.06 9.38
C GLU A 162 4.38 -5.31 10.77
N ASN A 163 3.17 -4.81 11.02
CA ASN A 163 2.52 -4.87 12.33
C ASN A 163 1.18 -5.59 12.24
N ALA A 164 0.84 -6.35 13.28
CA ALA A 164 -0.48 -6.93 13.41
C ALA A 164 -1.51 -5.83 13.70
N LEU A 165 -2.47 -5.65 12.79
CA LEU A 165 -3.61 -4.77 13.01
C LEU A 165 -4.74 -5.52 13.69
N ARG A 166 -5.43 -4.86 14.62
CA ARG A 166 -6.71 -5.34 15.13
C ARG A 166 -7.76 -5.17 14.03
N ILE A 167 -8.50 -6.24 13.73
CA ILE A 167 -9.59 -6.24 12.76
C ILE A 167 -10.87 -6.58 13.50
N ASP A 168 -11.81 -5.63 13.53
CA ASP A 168 -13.17 -5.85 14.04
C ASP A 168 -14.10 -6.11 12.82
N LEU A 169 -14.44 -7.38 12.60
CA LEU A 169 -15.29 -7.80 11.48
C LEU A 169 -16.77 -7.76 11.88
N HIS A 170 -17.56 -6.97 11.15
CA HIS A 170 -19.02 -6.90 11.28
C HIS A 170 -19.67 -7.50 10.04
N ILE A 171 -20.72 -8.32 10.23
CA ILE A 171 -21.40 -9.03 9.15
C ILE A 171 -22.90 -8.73 9.23
N ASP A 172 -23.41 -8.07 8.19
CA ASP A 172 -24.85 -7.88 7.96
C ASP A 172 -25.31 -8.90 6.92
N ALA A 173 -25.99 -9.96 7.36
CA ALA A 173 -26.49 -11.03 6.50
C ALA A 173 -28.02 -11.00 6.43
N ASN A 174 -28.55 -10.78 5.24
CA ASN A 174 -29.99 -10.83 4.96
C ASN A 174 -30.24 -11.89 3.89
N VAL A 175 -31.28 -12.70 4.10
CA VAL A 175 -31.79 -13.64 3.10
C VAL A 175 -33.12 -13.07 2.61
N ALA A 176 -33.31 -13.04 1.29
CA ALA A 176 -34.56 -12.64 0.66
C ALA A 176 -35.67 -13.68 0.87
#